data_AF-A0AAE1M9C6-F1
#
_entry.id   AF-A0AAE1M9C6-F1
#
_cell.length_a   1.000
_cell.length_b   1.000
_cell.length_c   1.000
_cell.angle_alpha   90.00
_cell.angle_beta   90.00
_cell.angle_gamma   90.00
#
_symmetry.space_group_name_H-M   'P 1'
#
loop_
_entity.id
_entity.type
_entity.pdbx_description
1 polymer ?
#
loop_
_entity_poly.entity_id
_entity_poly.type
_entity_poly.pdbx_seq_one_letter_code
_entity_poly.pdbx_strand_id
1 'polypeptide(L)'
;MSTLSEPRRPRLLPQNRKLRHLKGLSLRNLSFAPVRLRTSDDVALIRSPNKLGALKEAGQLHGSRSSDNLRHEARPERSRSQPPRRTSLSTVSLSPAQRQKRLKELLDDTLGDVFFSLHVAGIDEPVYVSEVRERSANFNFQFFDLASRGGDVSKSCRIVIRVWARRLKQTAWTFLLEELVDLRNLNFIGTLLDRQYPPNALIFHLEDGVYSFDFPTRQSEPRNAPPIATSSYNALMKLANLESSIEDAIQTRQRIMEQINEILSSSTTDAPDVAEQEVALAQKYVDMQQRTNRLTLARRDELQESLLKRRAAIATGRELQEKVDEDIRNNRETLLASKQLLEQTQQQIRGQRRRICSELADIFPIMPIPNAPPLSFQICEVPLPNSIYDAATARTINEDVLSAGLGLVALLTRHLQLYLGHALPYPLYHHGSRSYAKDDISLLSDKSGSRREFPLYLPRGGSTALQWRFEYAWFLLNKDIEALCASQGLKVVDIRQTLPNLKYLLYVCSAGSEEVPTRKKGGVRGLWAGRLKGRLSAVPSLMDGESSSAAGSRRGSSDSDLTTQHADALRNAIAKSNSAHGNGNGNGNSNGARGDVADGAWSPDGDLGLPFASGDAKFTLRTKGLRENIAG
;
A
#
# COMPACT_ATOMS: atom_id res chain seq x y z
N MET A 1 -23.28 -43.31 -12.70
CA MET A 1 -22.50 -43.14 -13.95
C MET A 1 -22.95 -44.21 -14.92
N SER A 2 -23.67 -43.86 -15.98
CA SER A 2 -24.19 -44.82 -16.96
C SER A 2 -23.11 -45.12 -18.01
N THR A 3 -22.75 -46.39 -18.13
CA THR A 3 -21.78 -46.99 -19.05
C THR A 3 -22.31 -47.09 -20.49
N LEU A 4 -22.95 -46.03 -20.99
CA LEU A 4 -23.39 -45.96 -22.37
C LEU A 4 -22.29 -45.30 -23.21
N SER A 5 -21.76 -46.06 -24.16
CA SER A 5 -20.82 -45.59 -25.19
C SER A 5 -21.19 -44.18 -25.70
N GLU A 6 -20.23 -43.23 -25.64
CA GLU A 6 -20.43 -41.88 -26.19
C GLU A 6 -20.91 -42.00 -27.64
N PRO A 7 -22.09 -41.44 -27.97
CA PRO A 7 -22.63 -41.53 -29.32
C PRO A 7 -21.64 -40.85 -30.27
N ARG A 8 -21.16 -41.60 -31.27
CA ARG A 8 -20.19 -41.09 -32.27
C ARG A 8 -20.84 -40.37 -33.45
N ARG A 9 -22.17 -40.38 -33.51
CA ARG A 9 -22.99 -39.73 -34.53
C ARG A 9 -24.34 -39.28 -33.92
N PRO A 10 -24.94 -38.19 -34.44
CA PRO A 10 -26.29 -37.80 -34.04
C PRO A 10 -27.29 -38.89 -34.47
N ARG A 11 -28.16 -39.32 -33.56
CA ARG A 11 -29.27 -40.26 -33.85
C ARG A 11 -30.56 -39.53 -34.19
N LEU A 12 -30.68 -38.28 -33.74
CA LEU A 12 -31.79 -37.38 -34.04
C LEU A 12 -31.47 -36.56 -35.30
N LEU A 13 -32.30 -36.74 -36.32
CA LEU A 13 -32.30 -35.87 -37.49
C LEU A 13 -32.56 -34.41 -37.04
N PRO A 14 -31.90 -33.42 -37.66
CA PRO A 14 -32.10 -32.00 -37.34
C PRO A 14 -33.58 -31.60 -37.24
N GLN A 15 -34.41 -32.04 -38.19
CA GLN A 15 -35.85 -31.71 -38.24
C GLN A 15 -36.65 -32.28 -37.05
N ASN A 16 -36.17 -33.36 -36.44
CA ASN A 16 -36.83 -34.05 -35.34
C ASN A 16 -36.40 -33.52 -33.96
N ARG A 17 -35.47 -32.57 -33.88
CA ARG A 17 -35.03 -32.01 -32.60
C ARG A 17 -36.08 -31.10 -32.01
N LYS A 18 -36.69 -31.56 -30.92
CA LYS A 18 -37.74 -30.89 -30.15
C LYS A 18 -37.30 -30.75 -28.69
N LEU A 19 -37.99 -29.91 -27.93
CA LEU A 19 -37.67 -29.63 -26.54
C LEU A 19 -37.67 -30.88 -25.64
N ARG A 20 -38.54 -31.86 -25.89
CA ARG A 20 -38.54 -33.15 -25.16
C ARG A 20 -37.22 -33.92 -25.25
N HIS A 21 -36.39 -33.64 -26.27
CA HIS A 21 -35.08 -34.26 -26.43
C HIS A 21 -33.97 -33.48 -25.72
N LEU A 22 -34.20 -32.23 -25.30
CA LEU A 22 -33.22 -31.43 -24.56
C LEU A 22 -33.22 -31.88 -23.10
N LYS A 23 -32.10 -32.44 -22.65
CA LYS A 23 -31.94 -32.96 -21.28
C LYS A 23 -31.06 -32.07 -20.40
N GLY A 24 -30.26 -31.19 -20.98
CA GLY A 24 -29.40 -30.30 -20.20
C GLY A 24 -28.76 -29.19 -21.01
N LEU A 25 -28.24 -28.19 -20.29
CA LEU A 25 -27.50 -27.05 -20.85
C LEU A 25 -26.20 -26.84 -20.07
N SER A 26 -25.16 -26.35 -20.72
CA SER A 26 -23.90 -25.97 -20.07
C SER A 26 -23.36 -24.69 -20.69
N LEU A 27 -22.72 -23.85 -19.87
CA LEU A 27 -22.10 -22.60 -20.30
C LEU A 27 -20.58 -22.70 -20.14
N ARG A 28 -19.82 -22.31 -21.17
CA ARG A 28 -18.35 -22.27 -21.12
C ARG A 28 -17.81 -20.87 -21.30
N ASN A 29 -16.65 -20.62 -20.68
CA ASN A 29 -15.86 -19.41 -20.84
C ASN A 29 -16.67 -18.13 -20.53
N LEU A 30 -17.20 -18.03 -19.31
CA LEU A 30 -17.93 -16.84 -18.84
C LEU A 30 -17.12 -15.57 -19.08
N SER A 31 -17.74 -14.59 -19.74
CA SER A 31 -17.15 -13.29 -20.02
C SER A 31 -18.18 -12.20 -19.88
N PHE A 32 -17.86 -11.18 -19.08
CA PHE A 32 -18.71 -10.01 -18.89
C PHE A 32 -18.40 -8.86 -19.86
N ALA A 33 -17.65 -9.12 -20.93
CA ALA A 33 -17.35 -8.12 -21.95
C ALA A 33 -18.66 -7.72 -22.68
N PRO A 34 -18.87 -6.43 -22.98
CA PRO A 34 -20.06 -5.99 -23.69
C PRO A 34 -20.09 -6.67 -25.06
N VAL A 35 -21.20 -7.35 -25.35
CA VAL A 35 -21.44 -8.08 -26.59
C VAL A 35 -21.41 -7.09 -27.75
N ARG A 36 -20.29 -6.98 -28.48
CA ARG A 36 -20.31 -6.40 -29.82
C ARG A 36 -21.07 -7.38 -30.70
N LEU A 37 -22.20 -6.92 -31.25
CA LEU A 37 -22.97 -7.61 -32.29
C LEU A 37 -22.00 -8.20 -33.32
N ARG A 38 -21.80 -9.52 -33.28
CA ARG A 38 -21.00 -10.23 -34.28
C ARG A 38 -21.87 -10.37 -35.52
N THR A 39 -21.68 -9.48 -36.48
CA THR A 39 -22.20 -9.67 -37.84
C THR A 39 -21.41 -10.78 -38.54
N SER A 40 -22.13 -11.61 -39.28
CA SER A 40 -21.72 -12.93 -39.79
C SER A 40 -20.54 -12.94 -40.77
N ASP A 41 -19.98 -11.79 -41.14
CA ASP A 41 -18.89 -11.67 -42.13
C ASP A 41 -17.48 -11.76 -41.54
N ASP A 42 -17.32 -11.67 -40.22
CA ASP A 42 -15.98 -11.66 -39.58
C ASP A 42 -15.35 -13.07 -39.39
N VAL A 43 -16.07 -14.14 -39.74
CA VAL A 43 -15.59 -15.53 -39.58
C VAL A 43 -14.43 -15.85 -40.55
N ALA A 44 -14.29 -15.11 -41.65
CA ALA A 44 -13.20 -15.28 -42.61
C ALA A 44 -11.87 -14.64 -42.15
N LEU A 45 -11.89 -13.69 -41.21
CA LEU A 45 -10.69 -12.92 -40.80
C LEU A 45 -9.94 -13.52 -39.59
N ILE A 46 -10.51 -14.53 -38.93
CA ILE A 46 -9.91 -15.16 -37.74
C ILE A 46 -8.91 -16.27 -38.12
N ARG A 47 -8.84 -16.68 -39.39
CA ARG A 47 -7.90 -17.73 -39.85
C ARG A 47 -6.44 -17.28 -40.04
N SER A 48 -6.13 -15.98 -39.97
CA SER A 48 -4.73 -15.51 -40.05
C SER A 48 -4.50 -14.21 -39.28
N PRO A 49 -3.97 -14.24 -38.05
CA PRO A 49 -3.76 -13.04 -37.23
C PRO A 49 -2.62 -12.14 -37.75
N ASN A 50 -1.79 -12.63 -38.68
CA ASN A 50 -0.62 -11.90 -39.21
C ASN A 50 -0.94 -10.89 -40.33
N LYS A 51 -2.19 -10.80 -40.82
CA LYS A 51 -2.57 -9.83 -41.88
C LYS A 51 -3.35 -8.60 -41.39
N LEU A 52 -3.87 -8.61 -40.16
CA LEU A 52 -4.63 -7.47 -39.61
C LEU A 52 -3.76 -6.35 -39.04
N GLY A 53 -2.48 -6.61 -38.73
CA GLY A 53 -1.52 -5.57 -38.36
C GLY A 53 -1.08 -4.72 -39.55
N ALA A 54 -0.86 -5.35 -40.71
CA ALA A 54 -0.42 -4.69 -41.94
C ALA A 54 -1.50 -3.79 -42.59
N LEU A 55 -2.77 -3.95 -42.21
CA LEU A 55 -3.88 -3.15 -42.74
C LEU A 55 -4.32 -2.02 -41.79
N LYS A 56 -3.79 -1.95 -40.55
CA LYS A 56 -4.06 -0.85 -39.61
C LYS A 56 -3.01 0.26 -39.63
N GLU A 57 -1.85 0.03 -40.26
CA GLU A 57 -0.83 1.07 -40.50
C GLU A 57 -0.95 1.77 -41.87
N ALA A 58 -1.83 1.30 -42.77
CA ALA A 58 -2.03 1.90 -44.10
C ALA A 58 -3.18 2.95 -44.13
N GLY A 59 -3.29 3.75 -43.07
CA GLY A 59 -4.35 4.75 -42.89
C GLY A 59 -3.88 6.18 -42.61
N GLN A 60 -2.60 6.49 -42.86
CA GLN A 60 -2.11 7.87 -42.90
C GLN A 60 -1.86 8.29 -44.35
N LEU A 61 -2.84 8.99 -44.91
CA LEU A 61 -2.68 9.75 -46.14
C LEU A 61 -1.68 10.89 -45.89
N HIS A 62 -0.44 10.74 -46.33
CA HIS A 62 0.48 11.85 -46.50
C HIS A 62 0.47 12.32 -47.96
N GLY A 63 0.25 13.62 -48.12
CA GLY A 63 0.16 14.31 -49.41
C GLY A 63 1.48 14.36 -50.17
N SER A 64 1.33 14.43 -51.50
CA SER A 64 2.35 14.53 -52.54
C SER A 64 3.40 15.63 -52.32
N ARG A 65 4.67 15.32 -52.62
CA ARG A 65 5.75 16.16 -53.22
C ARG A 65 7.06 15.35 -53.23
N SER A 66 7.45 14.77 -54.37
CA SER A 66 8.33 15.30 -55.44
C SER A 66 9.83 15.02 -55.23
N SER A 67 10.39 14.29 -56.21
CA SER A 67 11.76 14.38 -56.79
C SER A 67 12.99 14.31 -55.87
N ASP A 68 13.78 13.24 -55.97
CA ASP A 68 15.03 13.20 -56.75
C ASP A 68 15.96 12.04 -56.37
N ASN A 69 16.60 11.47 -57.39
CA ASN A 69 17.87 10.72 -57.42
C ASN A 69 18.02 9.30 -56.84
N LEU A 70 17.91 8.34 -57.77
CA LEU A 70 18.99 7.47 -58.29
C LEU A 70 19.97 6.74 -57.35
N ARG A 71 19.98 5.40 -57.55
CA ARG A 71 21.07 4.38 -57.40
C ARG A 71 21.36 3.93 -55.94
N HIS A 72 21.67 2.68 -55.61
CA HIS A 72 22.23 1.53 -56.35
C HIS A 72 21.77 0.20 -55.71
N GLU A 73 21.94 -0.86 -56.49
CA GLU A 73 21.69 -2.29 -56.24
C GLU A 73 22.34 -2.89 -54.97
N ALA A 74 21.65 -3.88 -54.36
CA ALA A 74 22.20 -5.23 -54.11
C ALA A 74 21.13 -6.14 -53.45
N ARG A 75 20.98 -7.35 -54.00
CA ARG A 75 20.13 -8.46 -53.48
C ARG A 75 20.86 -9.24 -52.35
N PRO A 76 20.14 -10.11 -51.60
CA PRO A 76 20.34 -10.28 -50.17
C PRO A 76 21.17 -11.50 -49.75
N GLU A 77 21.90 -11.35 -48.65
CA GLU A 77 22.47 -12.43 -47.84
C GLU A 77 21.55 -12.73 -46.64
N ARG A 78 21.43 -14.02 -46.32
CA ARG A 78 20.44 -14.59 -45.41
C ARG A 78 20.82 -14.29 -43.96
N SER A 79 19.93 -13.63 -43.21
CA SER A 79 19.97 -13.65 -41.74
C SER A 79 18.64 -14.16 -41.19
N ARG A 80 18.74 -15.26 -40.43
CA ARG A 80 17.64 -15.91 -39.71
C ARG A 80 17.10 -14.97 -38.64
N SER A 81 15.98 -14.30 -38.90
CA SER A 81 15.23 -13.55 -37.90
C SER A 81 14.29 -14.47 -37.11
N GLN A 82 14.56 -14.60 -35.81
CA GLN A 82 13.73 -15.25 -34.80
C GLN A 82 12.30 -14.66 -34.74
N PRO A 83 11.29 -15.43 -34.30
CA PRO A 83 9.91 -14.96 -34.23
C PRO A 83 9.72 -13.89 -33.12
N PRO A 84 8.81 -12.92 -33.31
CA PRO A 84 8.58 -11.86 -32.34
C PRO A 84 7.96 -12.43 -31.06
N ARG A 85 8.64 -12.21 -29.93
CA ARG A 85 8.17 -12.57 -28.59
C ARG A 85 6.88 -11.84 -28.27
N ARG A 86 5.85 -12.64 -27.96
CA ARG A 86 4.55 -12.20 -27.46
C ARG A 86 4.72 -11.36 -26.19
N THR A 87 4.01 -10.23 -26.15
CA THR A 87 3.89 -9.32 -25.02
C THR A 87 3.15 -9.98 -23.85
N SER A 88 3.91 -10.57 -22.92
CA SER A 88 3.44 -10.98 -21.59
C SER A 88 4.48 -10.65 -20.52
N LEU A 89 5.02 -9.42 -20.56
CA LEU A 89 6.13 -8.97 -19.71
C LEU A 89 5.77 -7.83 -18.73
N SER A 90 4.49 -7.58 -18.44
CA SER A 90 4.11 -6.56 -17.45
C SER A 90 4.03 -7.07 -16.00
N THR A 91 4.29 -8.36 -15.77
CA THR A 91 4.21 -8.98 -14.42
C THR A 91 5.56 -9.43 -13.86
N VAL A 92 6.64 -9.33 -14.63
CA VAL A 92 7.97 -9.81 -14.20
C VAL A 92 8.63 -8.86 -13.19
N SER A 93 8.31 -7.56 -13.23
CA SER A 93 8.84 -6.56 -12.29
C SER A 93 8.07 -6.44 -10.97
N LEU A 94 6.97 -7.17 -10.79
CA LEU A 94 6.15 -7.12 -9.58
C LEU A 94 6.63 -8.15 -8.55
N SER A 95 6.54 -7.79 -7.26
CA SER A 95 6.82 -8.73 -6.18
C SER A 95 5.86 -9.93 -6.24
N PRO A 96 6.24 -11.13 -5.76
CA PRO A 96 5.38 -12.31 -5.79
C PRO A 96 3.99 -12.07 -5.17
N ALA A 97 3.93 -11.30 -4.08
CA ALA A 97 2.69 -10.91 -3.42
C ALA A 97 1.80 -10.00 -4.31
N GLN A 98 2.39 -9.04 -5.02
CA GLN A 98 1.67 -8.17 -5.94
C GLN A 98 1.15 -8.94 -7.17
N ARG A 99 1.92 -9.89 -7.69
CA ARG A 99 1.47 -10.79 -8.78
C ARG A 99 0.29 -11.64 -8.33
N GLN A 100 0.36 -12.23 -7.13
CA GLN A 100 -0.73 -13.03 -6.59
C GLN A 100 -1.98 -12.18 -6.36
N LYS A 101 -1.84 -10.95 -5.85
CA LYS A 101 -2.95 -10.00 -5.68
C LYS A 101 -3.61 -9.66 -7.02
N ARG A 102 -2.81 -9.31 -8.04
CA ARG A 102 -3.32 -8.98 -9.37
C ARG A 102 -3.96 -10.19 -10.08
N LEU A 103 -3.42 -11.39 -9.87
CA LEU A 103 -4.01 -12.62 -10.41
C LEU A 103 -5.36 -12.91 -9.71
N LYS A 104 -5.46 -12.73 -8.40
CA LYS A 104 -6.72 -12.82 -7.67
C LYS A 104 -7.75 -11.81 -8.19
N GLU A 105 -7.35 -10.56 -8.42
CA GLU A 105 -8.23 -9.54 -8.99
C GLU A 105 -8.73 -9.92 -10.39
N LEU A 106 -7.87 -10.46 -11.27
CA LEU A 106 -8.28 -10.95 -12.60
C LEU A 106 -9.18 -12.19 -12.53
N LEU A 107 -8.97 -13.08 -11.55
CA LEU A 107 -9.87 -14.21 -11.31
C LEU A 107 -11.25 -13.73 -10.83
N ASP A 108 -11.30 -12.76 -9.91
CA ASP A 108 -12.56 -12.20 -9.42
C ASP A 108 -13.36 -11.48 -10.52
N ASP A 109 -12.67 -10.97 -11.56
CA ASP A 109 -13.30 -10.32 -12.70
C ASP A 109 -13.81 -11.33 -13.76
N THR A 110 -13.34 -12.58 -13.73
CA THR A 110 -13.74 -13.65 -14.68
C THR A 110 -14.69 -14.69 -14.09
N LEU A 111 -14.67 -14.85 -12.76
CA LEU A 111 -15.56 -15.76 -12.03
C LEU A 111 -16.85 -15.04 -11.63
N GLY A 112 -17.95 -15.78 -11.65
CA GLY A 112 -19.24 -15.26 -11.18
C GLY A 112 -20.22 -16.37 -10.86
N ASP A 113 -21.41 -15.95 -10.45
CA ASP A 113 -22.55 -16.83 -10.22
C ASP A 113 -23.50 -16.70 -11.41
N VAL A 114 -24.05 -17.83 -11.87
CA VAL A 114 -24.88 -17.86 -13.09
C VAL A 114 -26.09 -18.78 -12.89
N PHE A 115 -27.23 -18.35 -13.41
CA PHE A 115 -28.38 -19.21 -13.69
C PHE A 115 -28.98 -18.85 -15.06
N PHE A 116 -29.78 -19.74 -15.62
CA PHE A 116 -30.48 -19.48 -16.86
C PHE A 116 -31.98 -19.79 -16.75
N SER A 117 -32.74 -19.24 -17.69
CA SER A 117 -34.15 -19.53 -17.86
C SER A 117 -34.47 -19.83 -19.33
N LEU A 118 -35.40 -20.77 -19.54
CA LEU A 118 -35.88 -21.18 -20.85
C LEU A 118 -37.29 -20.63 -21.08
N HIS A 119 -37.49 -19.99 -22.22
CA HIS A 119 -38.75 -19.38 -22.62
C HIS A 119 -39.20 -19.95 -23.97
N VAL A 120 -40.50 -20.18 -24.12
CA VAL A 120 -41.12 -20.67 -25.35
C VAL A 120 -42.12 -19.63 -25.83
N ALA A 121 -42.17 -19.41 -27.15
CA ALA A 121 -43.10 -18.44 -27.73
C ALA A 121 -44.56 -18.77 -27.36
N GLY A 122 -45.30 -17.77 -26.89
CA GLY A 122 -46.71 -17.91 -26.47
C GLY A 122 -46.92 -18.18 -24.97
N ILE A 123 -45.85 -18.29 -24.17
CA ILE A 123 -45.92 -18.37 -22.70
C ILE A 123 -45.06 -17.25 -22.12
N ASP A 124 -45.67 -16.38 -21.31
CA ASP A 124 -44.98 -15.23 -20.70
C ASP A 124 -44.06 -15.64 -19.54
N GLU A 125 -44.36 -16.75 -18.89
CA GLU A 125 -43.54 -17.31 -17.81
C GLU A 125 -42.45 -18.28 -18.32
N PRO A 126 -41.28 -18.31 -17.65
CA PRO A 126 -40.22 -19.26 -18.01
C PRO A 126 -40.69 -20.71 -17.82
N VAL A 127 -40.51 -21.51 -18.85
CA VAL A 127 -40.80 -22.96 -18.83
C VAL A 127 -39.88 -23.69 -17.86
N TYR A 128 -38.65 -23.22 -17.72
CA TYR A 128 -37.67 -23.80 -16.80
C TYR A 128 -36.72 -22.73 -16.31
N VAL A 129 -36.37 -22.78 -15.01
CA VAL A 129 -35.34 -21.96 -14.39
C VAL A 129 -34.34 -22.92 -13.74
N SER A 130 -33.05 -22.72 -14.03
CA SER A 130 -32.00 -23.58 -13.49
C SER A 130 -31.69 -23.25 -12.03
N GLU A 131 -30.98 -24.16 -11.38
CA GLU A 131 -30.25 -23.84 -10.15
C GLU A 131 -29.23 -22.70 -10.38
N VAL A 132 -28.92 -21.97 -9.32
CA VAL A 132 -27.81 -21.00 -9.31
C VAL A 132 -26.52 -21.76 -9.08
N ARG A 133 -25.56 -21.62 -9.99
CA ARG A 133 -24.21 -22.17 -9.83
C ARG A 133 -23.23 -21.03 -9.53
N GLU A 134 -22.43 -21.22 -8.48
CA GLU A 134 -21.59 -20.16 -7.94
C GLU A 134 -20.11 -20.31 -8.35
N ARG A 135 -19.39 -19.18 -8.38
CA ARG A 135 -17.92 -19.09 -8.42
C ARG A 135 -17.23 -19.92 -9.51
N SER A 136 -17.72 -19.88 -10.74
CA SER A 136 -17.06 -20.56 -11.86
C SER A 136 -17.02 -19.70 -13.13
N ALA A 137 -16.19 -20.09 -14.09
CA ALA A 137 -16.24 -19.60 -15.47
C ALA A 137 -16.84 -20.65 -16.43
N ASN A 138 -17.04 -21.88 -15.96
CA ASN A 138 -17.55 -23.01 -16.71
C ASN A 138 -18.63 -23.72 -15.88
N PHE A 139 -19.86 -23.79 -16.39
CA PHE A 139 -21.02 -24.24 -15.64
C PHE A 139 -21.65 -25.47 -16.30
N ASN A 140 -21.80 -26.53 -15.51
CA ASN A 140 -22.63 -27.68 -15.84
C ASN A 140 -23.86 -27.61 -14.94
N PHE A 141 -25.04 -27.42 -15.54
CA PHE A 141 -26.29 -27.37 -14.79
C PHE A 141 -26.90 -28.78 -14.67
N GLN A 142 -27.75 -28.97 -13.66
CA GLN A 142 -28.48 -30.23 -13.48
C GLN A 142 -29.31 -30.57 -14.72
N PHE A 143 -29.33 -31.86 -15.08
CA PHE A 143 -30.18 -32.37 -16.15
C PHE A 143 -31.65 -32.28 -15.75
N PHE A 144 -32.51 -31.99 -16.73
CA PHE A 144 -33.94 -31.83 -16.56
C PHE A 144 -34.69 -32.58 -17.67
N ASP A 145 -35.98 -32.82 -17.46
CA ASP A 145 -36.85 -33.43 -18.47
C ASP A 145 -38.05 -32.52 -18.78
N LEU A 146 -38.25 -32.22 -20.06
CA LEU A 146 -39.38 -31.43 -20.56
C LEU A 146 -40.41 -32.30 -21.30
N ALA A 147 -40.21 -33.63 -21.35
CA ALA A 147 -41.13 -34.53 -22.05
C ALA A 147 -42.54 -34.57 -21.45
N SER A 148 -42.65 -34.43 -20.13
CA SER A 148 -43.91 -34.45 -19.36
C SER A 148 -44.65 -33.11 -19.32
N ARG A 149 -44.07 -32.03 -19.86
CA ARG A 149 -44.74 -30.72 -19.95
C ARG A 149 -45.71 -30.69 -21.11
N GLY A 150 -46.68 -29.75 -21.06
CA GLY A 150 -47.77 -29.62 -22.03
C GLY A 150 -47.31 -29.74 -23.50
N GLY A 151 -48.20 -30.26 -24.35
CA GLY A 151 -47.87 -30.68 -25.72
C GLY A 151 -47.18 -29.62 -26.58
N ASP A 152 -47.52 -28.35 -26.37
CA ASP A 152 -46.94 -27.21 -27.12
C ASP A 152 -45.49 -26.93 -26.74
N VAL A 153 -45.15 -27.07 -25.46
CA VAL A 153 -43.79 -26.96 -24.95
C VAL A 153 -42.94 -28.13 -25.43
N SER A 154 -43.42 -29.36 -25.19
CA SER A 154 -42.68 -30.60 -25.51
C SER A 154 -42.33 -30.74 -27.01
N LYS A 155 -43.21 -30.26 -27.90
CA LYS A 155 -43.05 -30.32 -29.36
C LYS A 155 -42.38 -29.09 -29.99
N SER A 156 -42.13 -28.02 -29.24
CA SER A 156 -41.45 -26.84 -29.76
C SER A 156 -40.00 -27.16 -30.14
N CYS A 157 -39.50 -26.49 -31.17
CA CYS A 157 -38.10 -26.57 -31.62
C CYS A 157 -37.35 -25.24 -31.48
N ARG A 158 -38.05 -24.17 -31.09
CA ARG A 158 -37.49 -22.83 -30.88
C ARG A 158 -37.66 -22.44 -29.42
N ILE A 159 -36.58 -21.96 -28.83
CA ILE A 159 -36.52 -21.53 -27.44
C ILE A 159 -35.72 -20.24 -27.33
N VAL A 160 -36.07 -19.42 -26.35
CA VAL A 160 -35.27 -18.26 -25.96
C VAL A 160 -34.60 -18.60 -24.64
N ILE A 161 -33.28 -18.44 -24.60
CA ILE A 161 -32.44 -18.72 -23.44
C ILE A 161 -31.93 -17.40 -22.90
N ARG A 162 -32.28 -17.11 -21.65
CA ARG A 162 -31.83 -15.92 -20.93
C ARG A 162 -30.88 -16.34 -19.84
N VAL A 163 -29.65 -15.84 -19.91
CA VAL A 163 -28.61 -16.12 -18.91
C VAL A 163 -28.40 -14.89 -18.05
N TRP A 164 -28.45 -15.11 -16.74
CA TRP A 164 -28.26 -14.08 -15.72
C TRP A 164 -26.98 -14.39 -14.97
N ALA A 165 -26.14 -13.37 -14.77
CA ALA A 165 -24.87 -13.52 -14.11
C ALA A 165 -24.67 -12.44 -13.04
N ARG A 166 -24.03 -12.82 -11.94
CA ARG A 166 -23.65 -11.92 -10.85
C ARG A 166 -22.14 -11.99 -10.65
N ARG A 167 -21.47 -10.84 -10.70
CA ARG A 167 -20.03 -10.74 -10.39
C ARG A 167 -19.81 -10.85 -8.89
N LEU A 168 -18.68 -11.39 -8.46
CA LEU A 168 -18.39 -11.60 -7.02
C LEU A 168 -18.37 -10.30 -6.19
N LYS A 169 -18.02 -9.17 -6.81
CA LYS A 169 -17.98 -7.84 -6.18
C LYS A 169 -19.31 -7.09 -6.24
N GLN A 170 -20.31 -7.59 -6.97
CA GLN A 170 -21.61 -6.94 -7.17
C GLN A 170 -22.72 -7.73 -6.48
N THR A 171 -23.63 -7.02 -5.81
CA THR A 171 -24.77 -7.63 -5.12
C THR A 171 -25.97 -7.85 -6.05
N ALA A 172 -26.06 -7.11 -7.15
CA ALA A 172 -27.15 -7.19 -8.12
C ALA A 172 -26.88 -8.19 -9.24
N TRP A 173 -27.93 -8.86 -9.72
CA TRP A 173 -27.90 -9.70 -10.92
C TRP A 173 -27.85 -8.84 -12.18
N THR A 174 -27.02 -9.24 -13.13
CA THR A 174 -26.91 -8.58 -14.44
C THR A 174 -27.36 -9.53 -15.54
N PHE A 175 -28.01 -8.97 -16.55
CA PHE A 175 -28.39 -9.72 -17.74
C PHE A 175 -27.14 -9.94 -18.61
N LEU A 176 -26.79 -11.21 -18.86
CA LEU A 176 -25.57 -11.56 -19.60
C LEU A 176 -25.84 -11.64 -21.10
N LEU A 177 -26.81 -12.47 -21.51
CA LEU A 177 -27.18 -12.67 -22.90
C LEU A 177 -28.61 -13.20 -23.04
N GLU A 178 -29.21 -12.87 -24.19
CA GLU A 178 -30.42 -13.49 -24.73
C GLU A 178 -30.04 -14.20 -26.03
N GLU A 179 -30.31 -15.49 -26.14
CA GLU A 179 -30.17 -16.21 -27.41
C GLU A 179 -31.47 -16.92 -27.80
N LEU A 180 -31.93 -16.64 -29.02
CA LEU A 180 -33.01 -17.39 -29.66
C LEU A 180 -32.40 -18.58 -30.39
N VAL A 181 -32.70 -19.77 -29.87
CA VAL A 181 -32.11 -21.03 -30.30
C VAL A 181 -33.15 -21.86 -31.05
N ASP A 182 -32.84 -22.19 -32.30
CA ASP A 182 -33.55 -23.23 -33.05
C ASP A 182 -32.77 -24.55 -32.93
N LEU A 183 -33.33 -25.52 -32.22
CA LEU A 183 -32.67 -26.81 -31.94
C LEU A 183 -32.29 -27.57 -33.22
N ARG A 184 -32.96 -27.28 -34.33
CA ARG A 184 -32.71 -27.88 -35.64
C ARG A 184 -31.37 -27.44 -36.23
N ASN A 185 -30.87 -26.27 -35.86
CA ASN A 185 -29.65 -25.68 -36.41
C ASN A 185 -28.39 -26.04 -35.61
N LEU A 186 -28.52 -26.86 -34.58
CA LEU A 186 -27.42 -27.27 -33.73
C LEU A 186 -26.43 -28.20 -34.44
N ASN A 187 -25.13 -28.01 -34.24
CA ASN A 187 -24.09 -28.90 -34.77
C ASN A 187 -23.69 -29.95 -33.74
N PHE A 188 -23.55 -31.20 -34.18
CA PHE A 188 -23.14 -32.30 -33.30
C PHE A 188 -21.64 -32.21 -33.02
N ILE A 189 -21.28 -32.09 -31.74
CA ILE A 189 -19.88 -31.99 -31.31
C ILE A 189 -19.36 -33.29 -30.72
N GLY A 190 -20.21 -34.14 -30.16
CA GLY A 190 -19.85 -35.45 -29.59
C GLY A 190 -19.15 -35.33 -28.24
N THR A 191 -17.94 -34.75 -28.21
CA THR A 191 -17.11 -34.64 -27.00
C THR A 191 -16.84 -33.19 -26.62
N LEU A 192 -16.74 -32.95 -25.30
CA LEU A 192 -16.43 -31.64 -24.72
C LEU A 192 -14.92 -31.35 -24.65
N LEU A 193 -14.08 -32.38 -24.76
CA LEU A 193 -12.62 -32.35 -24.59
C LEU A 193 -11.90 -31.79 -25.83
N ASP A 194 -10.71 -31.20 -25.64
CA ASP A 194 -9.84 -30.62 -26.68
C ASP A 194 -10.48 -29.53 -27.55
N ARG A 195 -11.23 -28.61 -26.94
CA ARG A 195 -11.85 -27.47 -27.65
C ARG A 195 -11.67 -26.16 -26.91
N GLN A 196 -11.42 -25.10 -27.68
CA GLN A 196 -11.40 -23.72 -27.19
C GLN A 196 -12.77 -23.10 -27.45
N TYR A 197 -13.53 -22.87 -26.39
CA TYR A 197 -14.87 -22.30 -26.47
C TYR A 197 -14.81 -20.76 -26.58
N PRO A 198 -15.63 -20.15 -27.46
CA PRO A 198 -15.79 -18.70 -27.48
C PRO A 198 -16.37 -18.19 -26.15
N PRO A 199 -16.27 -16.88 -25.86
CA PRO A 199 -16.84 -16.31 -24.65
C PRO A 199 -18.36 -16.57 -24.60
N ASN A 200 -18.86 -17.01 -23.45
CA ASN A 200 -20.25 -17.34 -23.18
C ASN A 200 -20.86 -18.42 -24.10
N ALA A 201 -20.07 -19.42 -24.49
CA ALA A 201 -20.53 -20.49 -25.37
C ALA A 201 -21.59 -21.40 -24.70
N LEU A 202 -22.74 -21.56 -25.35
CA LEU A 202 -23.81 -22.46 -24.92
C LEU A 202 -23.64 -23.86 -25.53
N ILE A 203 -23.77 -24.88 -24.68
CA ILE A 203 -23.68 -26.29 -25.03
C ILE A 203 -24.98 -26.98 -24.65
N PHE A 204 -25.51 -27.77 -25.59
CA PHE A 204 -26.80 -28.44 -25.49
C PHE A 204 -26.59 -29.94 -25.35
N HIS A 205 -27.16 -30.53 -24.30
CA HIS A 205 -27.18 -31.97 -24.10
C HIS A 205 -28.54 -32.50 -24.50
N LEU A 206 -28.60 -33.14 -25.67
CA LEU A 206 -29.79 -33.85 -26.12
C LEU A 206 -29.68 -35.33 -25.72
N GLU A 207 -30.80 -36.04 -25.77
CA GLU A 207 -30.89 -37.47 -25.49
C GLU A 207 -29.89 -38.32 -26.29
N ASP A 208 -29.51 -37.88 -27.49
CA ASP A 208 -28.59 -38.59 -28.38
C ASP A 208 -27.16 -38.02 -28.41
N GLY A 209 -26.84 -37.00 -27.61
CA GLY A 209 -25.47 -36.51 -27.42
C GLY A 209 -25.35 -34.99 -27.29
N VAL A 210 -24.13 -34.49 -27.52
CA VAL A 210 -23.75 -33.10 -27.22
C VAL A 210 -23.68 -32.25 -28.48
N TYR A 211 -24.24 -31.04 -28.41
CA TYR A 211 -24.42 -30.11 -29.51
C TYR A 211 -24.01 -28.66 -29.17
N SER A 212 -23.64 -27.86 -30.16
CA SER A 212 -23.31 -26.43 -30.03
C SER A 212 -23.49 -25.67 -31.36
N PHE A 213 -23.60 -24.34 -31.33
CA PHE A 213 -23.58 -23.49 -32.53
C PHE A 213 -22.16 -23.16 -33.01
N ASP A 214 -21.19 -23.13 -32.08
CA ASP A 214 -19.88 -22.52 -32.31
C ASP A 214 -18.91 -23.38 -33.13
N PHE A 215 -19.26 -24.65 -33.37
CA PHE A 215 -18.38 -25.62 -34.00
C PHE A 215 -19.05 -26.32 -35.17
N PRO A 216 -18.30 -26.68 -36.24
CA PRO A 216 -18.82 -27.52 -37.30
C PRO A 216 -19.09 -28.93 -36.81
N THR A 217 -20.08 -29.59 -37.42
CA THR A 217 -20.46 -30.96 -37.11
C THR A 217 -19.28 -31.92 -37.34
N ARG A 218 -18.88 -32.69 -36.32
CA ARG A 218 -17.91 -33.79 -36.45
C ARG A 218 -18.65 -35.12 -36.50
N GLN A 219 -18.73 -35.73 -37.66
CA GLN A 219 -19.15 -37.13 -37.81
C GLN A 219 -17.88 -37.96 -37.97
N SER A 220 -17.67 -38.96 -37.11
CA SER A 220 -16.61 -39.96 -37.35
C SER A 220 -17.12 -40.98 -38.37
N GLU A 221 -16.28 -41.39 -39.30
CA GLU A 221 -16.59 -42.45 -40.27
C GLU A 221 -17.02 -43.75 -39.57
N PRO A 222 -17.96 -44.51 -40.15
CA PRO A 222 -18.42 -45.76 -39.57
C PRO A 222 -17.24 -46.72 -39.47
N ARG A 223 -16.90 -47.13 -38.24
CA ARG A 223 -16.12 -48.36 -38.08
C ARG A 223 -17.04 -49.49 -38.51
N ASN A 224 -16.73 -50.16 -39.63
CA ASN A 224 -17.47 -51.32 -40.11
C ASN A 224 -17.68 -52.28 -38.94
N ALA A 225 -18.92 -52.33 -38.43
CA ALA A 225 -19.34 -53.45 -37.62
C ALA A 225 -19.29 -54.67 -38.55
N PRO A 226 -18.74 -55.81 -38.10
CA PRO A 226 -18.77 -57.03 -38.90
C PRO A 226 -20.23 -57.30 -39.31
N PRO A 227 -20.47 -57.79 -40.54
CA PRO A 227 -21.81 -57.99 -41.07
C PRO A 227 -22.61 -58.86 -40.10
N ILE A 228 -23.84 -58.44 -39.83
CA ILE A 228 -24.83 -59.22 -39.09
C ILE A 228 -25.03 -60.51 -39.87
N ALA A 229 -24.33 -61.56 -39.46
CA ALA A 229 -24.69 -62.91 -39.83
C ALA A 229 -26.05 -63.17 -39.18
N THR A 230 -27.02 -63.56 -40.00
CA THR A 230 -28.22 -64.28 -39.52
C THR A 230 -27.80 -65.25 -38.42
N SER A 231 -28.50 -65.17 -37.29
CA SER A 231 -28.19 -65.88 -36.05
C SER A 231 -27.81 -67.34 -36.33
N SER A 232 -26.59 -67.73 -35.96
CA SER A 232 -26.17 -69.13 -36.04
C SER A 232 -27.07 -69.99 -35.15
N TYR A 233 -27.25 -71.27 -35.49
CA TYR A 233 -28.06 -72.22 -34.70
C TYR A 233 -27.70 -72.20 -33.20
N ASN A 234 -26.42 -71.98 -32.87
CA ASN A 234 -25.93 -71.82 -31.51
C ASN A 234 -26.45 -70.54 -30.83
N ALA A 235 -26.63 -69.45 -31.58
CA ALA A 235 -27.24 -68.22 -31.07
C ALA A 235 -28.75 -68.38 -30.84
N LEU A 236 -29.46 -69.11 -31.72
CA LEU A 236 -30.88 -69.43 -31.53
C LEU A 236 -31.11 -70.37 -30.34
N MET A 237 -30.26 -71.38 -30.16
CA MET A 237 -30.32 -72.24 -28.97
C MET A 237 -29.99 -71.48 -27.69
N LYS A 238 -29.04 -70.53 -27.72
CA LYS A 238 -28.80 -69.63 -26.59
C LYS A 238 -29.98 -68.70 -26.32
N LEU A 239 -30.68 -68.24 -27.36
CA LEU A 239 -31.87 -67.41 -27.23
C LEU A 239 -33.03 -68.22 -26.64
N ALA A 240 -33.25 -69.45 -27.10
CA ALA A 240 -34.26 -70.36 -26.55
C ALA A 240 -33.95 -70.74 -25.09
N ASN A 241 -32.67 -70.97 -24.76
CA ASN A 241 -32.25 -71.21 -23.38
C ASN A 241 -32.41 -69.96 -22.51
N LEU A 242 -32.18 -68.76 -23.05
CA LEU A 242 -32.44 -67.51 -22.35
C LEU A 242 -33.94 -67.26 -22.18
N GLU A 243 -34.76 -67.60 -23.17
CA GLU A 243 -36.21 -67.50 -23.10
C GLU A 243 -36.75 -68.45 -22.03
N SER A 244 -36.27 -69.70 -21.99
CA SER A 244 -36.56 -70.65 -20.90
C SER A 244 -36.05 -70.13 -19.54
N SER A 245 -34.87 -69.52 -19.48
CA SER A 245 -34.34 -68.94 -18.24
C SER A 245 -35.11 -67.70 -17.79
N ILE A 246 -35.70 -66.94 -18.72
CA ILE A 246 -36.57 -65.80 -18.44
C ILE A 246 -37.93 -66.30 -17.94
N GLU A 247 -38.49 -67.33 -18.56
CA GLU A 247 -39.71 -68.01 -18.11
C GLU A 247 -39.54 -68.53 -16.68
N ASP A 248 -38.42 -69.21 -16.39
CA ASP A 248 -38.06 -69.68 -15.05
C ASP A 248 -37.85 -68.53 -14.06
N ALA A 249 -37.25 -67.41 -14.48
CA ALA A 249 -37.08 -66.21 -13.66
C ALA A 249 -38.43 -65.54 -13.34
N ILE A 250 -39.36 -65.55 -14.29
CA ILE A 250 -40.72 -65.01 -14.09
C ILE A 250 -41.51 -65.91 -13.14
N GLN A 251 -41.41 -67.23 -13.29
CA GLN A 251 -42.06 -68.20 -12.40
C GLN A 251 -41.47 -68.18 -10.98
N THR A 252 -40.14 -68.06 -10.85
CA THR A 252 -39.50 -67.89 -9.54
C THR A 252 -39.89 -66.57 -8.89
N ARG A 253 -40.00 -65.47 -9.66
CA ARG A 253 -40.54 -64.21 -9.14
C ARG A 253 -41.98 -64.35 -8.65
N GLN A 254 -42.85 -65.05 -9.39
CA GLN A 254 -44.22 -65.31 -8.97
C GLN A 254 -44.28 -66.16 -7.70
N ARG A 255 -43.46 -67.22 -7.62
CA ARG A 255 -43.32 -68.05 -6.42
C ARG A 255 -42.80 -67.26 -5.22
N ILE A 256 -41.80 -66.39 -5.41
CA ILE A 256 -41.28 -65.51 -4.37
C ILE A 256 -42.36 -64.51 -3.94
N MET A 257 -43.13 -63.95 -4.87
CA MET A 257 -44.27 -63.08 -4.54
C MET A 257 -45.34 -63.82 -3.72
N GLU A 258 -45.66 -65.06 -4.08
CA GLU A 258 -46.59 -65.89 -3.33
C GLU A 258 -46.04 -66.19 -1.93
N GLN A 259 -44.77 -66.56 -1.80
CA GLN A 259 -44.10 -66.75 -0.51
C GLN A 259 -44.05 -65.48 0.33
N ILE A 260 -43.79 -64.31 -0.28
CA ILE A 260 -43.81 -63.02 0.42
C ILE A 260 -45.22 -62.71 0.90
N ASN A 261 -46.24 -62.92 0.06
CA ASN A 261 -47.64 -62.70 0.45
C ASN A 261 -48.07 -63.70 1.54
N GLU A 262 -47.58 -64.93 1.52
CA GLU A 262 -47.82 -65.94 2.54
C GLU A 262 -47.13 -65.57 3.87
N ILE A 263 -45.87 -65.09 3.83
CA ILE A 263 -45.14 -64.54 4.98
C ILE A 263 -45.86 -63.31 5.56
N LEU A 264 -46.30 -62.39 4.71
CA LEU A 264 -47.07 -61.21 5.11
C LEU A 264 -48.44 -61.57 5.70
N SER A 265 -49.07 -62.64 5.23
CA SER A 265 -50.35 -63.14 5.74
C SER A 265 -50.23 -63.95 7.04
N SER A 266 -49.08 -64.62 7.25
CA SER A 266 -48.76 -65.38 8.46
C SER A 266 -48.13 -64.52 9.57
N SER A 267 -47.61 -63.33 9.22
CA SER A 267 -47.23 -62.29 10.18
C SER A 267 -48.47 -61.53 10.69
N THR A 268 -49.37 -62.20 11.39
CA THR A 268 -50.38 -61.54 12.22
C THR A 268 -49.78 -61.17 13.58
N THR A 269 -49.32 -59.92 13.69
CA THR A 269 -49.26 -59.07 14.89
C THR A 269 -48.84 -59.70 16.24
N ASP A 270 -47.53 -59.86 16.45
CA ASP A 270 -46.94 -59.76 17.80
C ASP A 270 -46.14 -58.44 17.87
N ALA A 271 -46.76 -57.40 18.43
CA ALA A 271 -46.32 -56.00 18.34
C ALA A 271 -45.77 -55.33 19.64
N PRO A 272 -45.08 -56.00 20.58
CA PRO A 272 -44.34 -55.29 21.63
C PRO A 272 -42.93 -54.86 21.18
N ASP A 273 -42.20 -55.71 20.46
CA ASP A 273 -40.76 -55.51 20.22
C ASP A 273 -40.48 -54.42 19.15
N VAL A 274 -41.33 -54.32 18.12
CA VAL A 274 -41.25 -53.27 17.10
C VAL A 274 -41.67 -51.91 17.65
N ALA A 275 -42.72 -51.88 18.49
CA ALA A 275 -43.19 -50.65 19.13
C ALA A 275 -42.17 -50.08 20.13
N GLU A 276 -41.50 -50.94 20.92
CA GLU A 276 -40.42 -50.53 21.82
C GLU A 276 -39.20 -49.98 21.06
N GLN A 277 -38.84 -50.59 19.92
CA GLN A 277 -37.77 -50.10 19.06
C GLN A 277 -38.11 -48.74 18.42
N GLU A 278 -39.35 -48.54 17.97
CA GLU A 278 -39.83 -47.26 17.44
C GLU A 278 -39.85 -46.16 18.50
N VAL A 279 -40.29 -46.47 19.73
CA VAL A 279 -40.27 -45.52 20.86
C VAL A 279 -38.84 -45.15 21.23
N ALA A 280 -37.92 -46.12 21.29
CA ALA A 280 -36.50 -45.85 21.55
C ALA A 280 -35.85 -44.99 20.46
N LEU A 281 -36.24 -45.19 19.20
CA LEU A 281 -35.80 -44.39 18.07
C LEU A 281 -36.36 -42.95 18.15
N ALA A 282 -37.65 -42.81 18.46
CA ALA A 282 -38.30 -41.52 18.67
C ALA A 282 -37.67 -40.75 19.85
N GLN A 283 -37.37 -41.41 20.97
CA GLN A 283 -36.67 -40.80 22.11
C GLN A 283 -35.26 -40.32 21.71
N LYS A 284 -34.49 -41.11 20.95
CA LYS A 284 -33.19 -40.68 20.42
C LYS A 284 -33.31 -39.45 19.51
N TYR A 285 -34.34 -39.38 18.67
CA TYR A 285 -34.59 -38.19 17.86
C TYR A 285 -34.97 -36.98 18.70
N VAL A 286 -35.83 -37.14 19.71
CA VAL A 286 -36.19 -36.06 20.63
C VAL A 286 -34.98 -35.54 21.39
N ASP A 287 -34.13 -36.44 21.92
CA ASP A 287 -32.90 -36.06 22.62
C ASP A 287 -31.92 -35.33 21.69
N MET A 288 -31.77 -35.80 20.45
CA MET A 288 -30.96 -35.13 19.45
C MET A 288 -31.51 -33.73 19.15
N GLN A 289 -32.83 -33.59 18.95
CA GLN A 289 -33.47 -32.31 18.70
C GLN A 289 -33.33 -31.36 19.90
N GLN A 290 -33.52 -31.83 21.13
CA GLN A 290 -33.32 -31.03 22.33
C GLN A 290 -31.87 -30.55 22.46
N ARG A 291 -30.87 -31.40 22.14
CA ARG A 291 -29.46 -30.98 22.09
C ARG A 291 -29.23 -29.91 21.03
N THR A 292 -29.77 -30.08 19.83
CA THR A 292 -29.64 -29.06 18.77
C THR A 292 -30.28 -27.74 19.18
N ASN A 293 -31.47 -27.77 19.81
CA ASN A 293 -32.13 -26.57 20.32
C ASN A 293 -31.35 -25.88 21.44
N ARG A 294 -30.73 -26.63 22.35
CA ARG A 294 -29.86 -26.04 23.39
C ARG A 294 -28.65 -25.35 22.77
N LEU A 295 -28.03 -25.95 21.75
CA LEU A 295 -26.89 -25.35 21.04
C LEU A 295 -27.30 -24.10 20.24
N THR A 296 -28.47 -24.10 19.59
CA THR A 296 -28.96 -22.92 18.86
C THR A 296 -29.34 -21.79 19.80
N LEU A 297 -29.93 -22.09 20.96
CA LEU A 297 -30.21 -21.10 22.01
C LEU A 297 -28.92 -20.51 22.59
N ALA A 298 -27.94 -21.34 22.94
CA ALA A 298 -26.64 -20.85 23.41
C ALA A 298 -25.97 -19.93 22.39
N ARG A 299 -26.00 -20.31 21.10
CA ARG A 299 -25.47 -19.47 20.00
C ARG A 299 -26.25 -18.16 19.84
N ARG A 300 -27.58 -18.18 20.01
CA ARG A 300 -28.41 -16.98 19.98
C ARG A 300 -28.01 -16.03 21.10
N ASP A 301 -27.87 -16.55 22.31
CA ASP A 301 -27.55 -15.76 23.50
C ASP A 301 -26.14 -15.16 23.38
N GLU A 302 -25.16 -15.95 22.91
CA GLU A 302 -23.80 -15.47 22.59
C GLU A 302 -23.82 -14.34 21.54
N LEU A 303 -24.61 -14.48 20.48
CA LEU A 303 -24.77 -13.44 19.46
C LEU A 303 -25.45 -12.19 20.02
N GLN A 304 -26.43 -12.34 20.91
CA GLN A 304 -27.09 -11.21 21.57
C GLN A 304 -26.13 -10.47 22.49
N GLU A 305 -25.34 -11.17 23.29
CA GLU A 305 -24.29 -10.57 24.12
C GLU A 305 -23.25 -9.84 23.28
N SER A 306 -22.81 -10.45 22.18
CA SER A 306 -21.87 -9.82 21.23
C SER A 306 -22.45 -8.53 20.64
N LEU A 307 -23.73 -8.53 20.26
CA LEU A 307 -24.40 -7.33 19.76
C LEU A 307 -24.54 -6.25 20.85
N LEU A 308 -24.84 -6.61 22.09
CA LEU A 308 -24.90 -5.66 23.20
C LEU A 308 -23.55 -5.03 23.48
N LYS A 309 -22.48 -5.84 23.56
CA LYS A 309 -21.10 -5.36 23.73
C LYS A 309 -20.70 -4.43 22.59
N ARG A 310 -21.01 -4.79 21.34
CA ARG A 310 -20.72 -3.94 20.18
C ARG A 310 -21.51 -2.63 20.20
N ARG A 311 -22.78 -2.65 20.61
CA ARG A 311 -23.59 -1.42 20.75
C ARG A 311 -23.05 -0.50 21.84
N ALA A 312 -22.66 -1.05 22.98
CA ALA A 312 -22.02 -0.30 24.06
C ALA A 312 -20.70 0.34 23.59
N ALA A 313 -19.85 -0.43 22.89
CA ALA A 313 -18.60 0.08 22.33
C ALA A 313 -18.81 1.18 21.27
N ILE A 314 -19.88 1.07 20.45
CA ILE A 314 -20.24 2.13 19.50
C ILE A 314 -20.72 3.40 20.23
N ALA A 315 -21.49 3.25 21.32
CA ALA A 315 -21.97 4.39 22.10
C ALA A 315 -20.80 5.12 22.77
N THR A 316 -19.91 4.40 23.45
CA THR A 316 -18.71 4.99 24.06
C THR A 316 -17.80 5.63 23.02
N GLY A 317 -17.62 4.99 21.85
CA GLY A 317 -16.87 5.56 20.73
C GLY A 317 -17.46 6.87 20.21
N ARG A 318 -18.80 7.01 20.17
CA ARG A 318 -19.47 8.26 19.78
C ARG A 318 -19.29 9.36 20.80
N GLU A 319 -19.41 9.06 22.10
CA GLU A 319 -19.17 10.04 23.16
C GLU A 319 -17.72 10.55 23.15
N LEU A 320 -16.75 9.66 22.89
CA LEU A 320 -15.35 10.05 22.72
C LEU A 320 -15.17 10.95 21.49
N GLN A 321 -15.81 10.63 20.37
CA GLN A 321 -15.73 11.46 19.16
C GLN A 321 -16.30 12.86 19.39
N GLU A 322 -17.43 12.97 20.08
CA GLU A 322 -18.06 14.25 20.39
C GLU A 322 -17.17 15.12 21.29
N LYS A 323 -16.55 14.52 22.32
CA LYS A 323 -15.55 15.21 23.16
C LYS A 323 -14.36 15.70 22.35
N VAL A 324 -13.83 14.87 21.44
CA VAL A 324 -12.73 15.27 20.56
C VAL A 324 -13.14 16.42 19.64
N ASP A 325 -14.36 16.39 19.10
CA ASP A 325 -14.88 17.45 18.23
C ASP A 325 -15.12 18.77 19.00
N GLU A 326 -15.53 18.71 20.27
CA GLU A 326 -15.59 19.85 21.19
C GLU A 326 -14.19 20.41 21.47
N ASP A 327 -13.22 19.56 21.80
CA ASP A 327 -11.84 19.98 22.02
C ASP A 327 -11.23 20.62 20.77
N ILE A 328 -11.49 20.07 19.59
CA ILE A 328 -11.06 20.67 18.32
C ILE A 328 -11.70 22.05 18.14
N ARG A 329 -13.00 22.21 18.44
CA ARG A 329 -13.68 23.50 18.32
C ARG A 329 -13.09 24.53 19.29
N ASN A 330 -12.93 24.16 20.55
CA ASN A 330 -12.38 25.04 21.59
C ASN A 330 -10.94 25.48 21.28
N ASN A 331 -10.13 24.60 20.68
CA ASN A 331 -8.72 24.88 20.37
C ASN A 331 -8.48 25.56 19.01
N ARG A 332 -9.50 25.79 18.18
CA ARG A 332 -9.32 26.47 16.88
C ARG A 332 -8.88 27.92 17.05
N GLU A 333 -9.52 28.65 17.94
CA GLU A 333 -9.21 30.07 18.17
C GLU A 333 -7.82 30.24 18.78
N THR A 334 -7.46 29.39 19.74
CA THR A 334 -6.11 29.39 20.34
C THR A 334 -5.04 29.04 19.31
N LEU A 335 -5.30 28.11 18.40
CA LEU A 335 -4.39 27.79 17.29
C LEU A 335 -4.21 28.97 16.33
N LEU A 336 -5.30 29.66 15.96
CA LEU A 336 -5.23 30.84 15.09
C LEU A 336 -4.44 31.97 15.75
N ALA A 337 -4.71 32.26 17.03
CA ALA A 337 -3.97 33.26 17.80
C ALA A 337 -2.49 32.90 17.91
N SER A 338 -2.16 31.62 18.15
CA SER A 338 -0.78 31.12 18.20
C SER A 338 -0.06 31.27 16.86
N LYS A 339 -0.73 30.97 15.74
CA LYS A 339 -0.18 31.18 14.39
C LYS A 339 0.10 32.65 14.10
N GLN A 340 -0.83 33.54 14.43
CA GLN A 340 -0.65 34.98 14.27
C GLN A 340 0.51 35.50 15.13
N LEU A 341 0.59 35.05 16.39
CA LEU A 341 1.70 35.40 17.29
C LEU A 341 3.05 34.91 16.75
N LEU A 342 3.10 33.69 16.20
CA LEU A 342 4.31 33.15 15.57
C LEU A 342 4.75 34.02 14.39
N GLU A 343 3.82 34.38 13.50
CA GLU A 343 4.11 35.23 12.34
C GLU A 343 4.64 36.60 12.76
N GLN A 344 3.96 37.26 13.71
CA GLN A 344 4.42 38.53 14.29
C GLN A 344 5.81 38.40 14.91
N THR A 345 6.08 37.33 15.65
CA THR A 345 7.39 37.09 16.27
C THR A 345 8.47 36.86 15.21
N GLN A 346 8.17 36.12 14.14
CA GLN A 346 9.09 35.90 13.03
C GLN A 346 9.41 37.20 12.29
N GLN A 347 8.40 38.04 12.04
CA GLN A 347 8.59 39.38 11.46
C GLN A 347 9.48 40.25 12.36
N GLN A 348 9.24 40.25 13.69
CA GLN A 348 10.09 40.96 14.64
C GLN A 348 11.55 40.45 14.64
N ILE A 349 11.77 39.14 14.58
CA ILE A 349 13.12 38.55 14.50
C ILE A 349 13.81 38.97 13.19
N ARG A 350 13.11 38.91 12.06
CA ARG A 350 13.64 39.36 10.76
C ARG A 350 14.00 40.85 10.79
N GLY A 351 13.14 41.68 11.35
CA GLY A 351 13.40 43.12 11.52
C GLY A 351 14.63 43.40 12.40
N GLN A 352 14.79 42.68 13.52
CA GLN A 352 16.00 42.82 14.36
C GLN A 352 17.26 42.33 13.65
N ARG A 353 17.20 41.22 12.90
CA ARG A 353 18.33 40.75 12.08
C ARG A 353 18.72 41.77 11.03
N ARG A 354 17.76 42.40 10.36
CA ARG A 354 17.99 43.47 9.38
C ARG A 354 18.74 44.64 10.01
N ARG A 355 18.23 45.13 11.16
CA ARG A 355 18.89 46.20 11.93
C ARG A 355 20.33 45.83 12.27
N ILE A 356 20.54 44.64 12.83
CA ILE A 356 21.88 44.20 13.26
C ILE A 356 22.82 44.08 12.06
N CYS A 357 22.34 43.59 10.91
CA CYS A 357 23.17 43.53 9.69
C CYS A 357 23.51 44.92 9.16
N SER A 358 22.60 45.89 9.28
CA SER A 358 22.90 47.31 8.99
C SER A 358 23.97 47.86 9.94
N GLU A 359 23.81 47.65 11.25
CA GLU A 359 24.79 48.09 12.26
C GLU A 359 26.16 47.40 12.07
N LEU A 360 26.19 46.13 11.69
CA LEU A 360 27.42 45.42 11.36
C LEU A 360 28.08 45.95 10.08
N ALA A 361 27.31 46.36 9.08
CA ALA A 361 27.84 47.01 7.88
C ALA A 361 28.45 48.38 8.20
N ASP A 362 27.91 49.10 9.18
CA ASP A 362 28.47 50.38 9.66
C ASP A 362 29.75 50.18 10.50
N ILE A 363 29.78 49.14 11.35
CA ILE A 363 30.96 48.81 12.19
C ILE A 363 32.11 48.23 11.35
N PHE A 364 31.79 47.42 10.35
CA PHE A 364 32.76 46.76 9.47
C PHE A 364 32.55 47.21 8.01
N PRO A 365 32.85 48.47 7.67
CA PRO A 365 32.59 49.00 6.34
C PRO A 365 33.42 48.27 5.29
N ILE A 366 32.74 47.68 4.30
CA ILE A 366 33.37 47.04 3.14
C ILE A 366 33.26 47.99 1.93
N MET A 367 34.35 48.68 1.63
CA MET A 367 34.41 49.74 0.61
C MET A 367 35.24 49.29 -0.60
N PRO A 368 34.86 49.68 -1.83
CA PRO A 368 35.70 49.41 -3.00
C PRO A 368 36.99 50.22 -2.90
N ILE A 369 38.11 49.63 -3.35
CA ILE A 369 39.39 50.33 -3.38
C ILE A 369 39.40 51.28 -4.60
N PRO A 370 39.65 52.58 -4.42
CA PRO A 370 39.73 53.52 -5.55
C PRO A 370 40.83 53.11 -6.55
N ASN A 371 40.54 53.18 -7.85
CA ASN A 371 41.47 52.85 -8.94
C ASN A 371 42.00 51.41 -8.97
N ALA A 372 41.38 50.48 -8.24
CA ALA A 372 41.71 49.06 -8.27
C ALA A 372 40.82 48.28 -9.28
N PRO A 373 41.21 47.06 -9.68
CA PRO A 373 40.37 46.20 -10.52
C PRO A 373 38.99 45.96 -9.91
N PRO A 374 37.95 45.67 -10.73
CA PRO A 374 36.62 45.31 -10.23
C PRO A 374 36.68 44.20 -9.17
N LEU A 375 35.77 44.24 -8.19
CA LEU A 375 35.71 43.32 -7.04
C LEU A 375 36.91 43.40 -6.06
N SER A 376 37.70 44.48 -6.13
CA SER A 376 38.70 44.81 -5.11
C SER A 376 38.07 45.64 -3.99
N PHE A 377 38.04 45.08 -2.79
CA PHE A 377 37.45 45.73 -1.61
C PHE A 377 38.44 45.80 -0.46
N GLN A 378 38.15 46.71 0.48
CA GLN A 378 38.83 46.84 1.76
C GLN A 378 37.79 46.76 2.88
N ILE A 379 38.16 46.19 4.03
CA ILE A 379 37.34 46.12 5.24
C ILE A 379 37.96 47.00 6.31
N CYS A 380 37.23 47.97 6.86
CA CYS A 380 37.76 48.95 7.82
C CYS A 380 39.08 49.60 7.35
N GLU A 381 39.14 50.02 6.08
CA GLU A 381 40.33 50.60 5.43
C GLU A 381 41.53 49.64 5.27
N VAL A 382 41.36 48.35 5.59
CA VAL A 382 42.36 47.30 5.37
C VAL A 382 42.10 46.62 4.02
N PRO A 383 43.01 46.77 3.03
CA PRO A 383 42.85 46.12 1.73
C PRO A 383 43.00 44.60 1.89
N LEU A 384 42.02 43.85 1.37
CA LEU A 384 42.06 42.38 1.37
C LEU A 384 41.94 41.88 -0.06
N PRO A 385 42.95 41.18 -0.60
CA PRO A 385 42.85 40.58 -1.92
C PRO A 385 41.84 39.43 -1.87
N ASN A 386 41.26 39.07 -3.01
CA ASN A 386 40.48 37.83 -3.10
C ASN A 386 41.43 36.63 -2.91
N SER A 387 40.89 35.43 -2.59
CA SER A 387 41.59 34.24 -2.05
C SER A 387 42.64 33.59 -2.99
N ILE A 388 43.52 34.39 -3.56
CA ILE A 388 44.63 34.08 -4.46
C ILE A 388 45.86 34.75 -3.84
N TYR A 389 46.64 33.97 -3.11
CA TYR A 389 47.93 34.41 -2.58
C TYR A 389 49.04 33.98 -3.54
N ASP A 390 49.27 34.78 -4.58
CA ASP A 390 50.36 34.56 -5.52
C ASP A 390 51.58 35.43 -5.19
N ALA A 391 52.69 35.19 -5.92
CA ALA A 391 53.92 35.97 -5.74
C ALA A 391 53.77 37.46 -6.11
N ALA A 392 52.69 37.87 -6.78
CA ALA A 392 52.39 39.27 -7.03
C ALA A 392 51.71 39.90 -5.80
N THR A 393 50.70 39.24 -5.24
CA THR A 393 49.99 39.62 -4.01
C THR A 393 50.94 39.73 -2.83
N ALA A 394 51.85 38.76 -2.66
CA ALA A 394 52.87 38.75 -1.62
C ALA A 394 53.86 39.94 -1.71
N ARG A 395 54.07 40.51 -2.90
CA ARG A 395 54.93 41.69 -3.10
C ARG A 395 54.21 43.00 -2.84
N THR A 396 52.88 43.02 -2.95
CA THR A 396 52.06 44.24 -2.85
C THR A 396 51.43 44.45 -1.47
N ILE A 397 51.18 43.37 -0.72
CA ILE A 397 50.40 43.43 0.52
C ILE A 397 51.23 42.85 1.66
N ASN A 398 51.42 43.65 2.71
CA ASN A 398 52.13 43.24 3.92
C ASN A 398 51.42 42.07 4.63
N GLU A 399 52.18 41.09 5.10
CA GLU A 399 51.66 39.90 5.77
C GLU A 399 50.79 40.24 7.00
N ASP A 400 51.19 41.25 7.76
CA ASP A 400 50.46 41.73 8.95
C ASP A 400 49.11 42.37 8.56
N VAL A 401 49.05 43.07 7.43
CA VAL A 401 47.83 43.71 6.90
C VAL A 401 46.84 42.64 6.42
N LEU A 402 47.34 41.63 5.70
CA LEU A 402 46.56 40.47 5.27
C LEU A 402 45.97 39.71 6.47
N SER A 403 46.80 39.45 7.48
CA SER A 403 46.39 38.76 8.70
C SER A 403 45.37 39.56 9.51
N ALA A 404 45.53 40.89 9.59
CA ALA A 404 44.55 41.78 10.22
C ALA A 404 43.21 41.79 9.47
N GLY A 405 43.24 41.89 8.14
CA GLY A 405 42.04 41.85 7.29
C GLY A 405 41.25 40.55 7.44
N LEU A 406 41.94 39.40 7.40
CA LEU A 406 41.31 38.09 7.62
C LEU A 406 40.78 37.92 9.05
N GLY A 407 41.46 38.50 10.04
CA GLY A 407 40.96 38.57 11.42
C GLY A 407 39.64 39.34 11.55
N LEU A 408 39.52 40.49 10.87
CA LEU A 408 38.28 41.26 10.82
C LEU A 408 37.15 40.51 10.12
N VAL A 409 37.45 39.83 9.00
CA VAL A 409 36.48 38.97 8.31
C VAL A 409 36.02 37.82 9.21
N ALA A 410 36.94 37.14 9.89
CA ALA A 410 36.59 36.06 10.81
C ALA A 410 35.70 36.54 11.97
N LEU A 411 35.95 37.74 12.50
CA LEU A 411 35.11 38.37 13.52
C LEU A 411 33.70 38.65 13.00
N LEU A 412 33.60 39.28 11.82
CA LEU A 412 32.33 39.62 11.20
C LEU A 412 31.50 38.35 10.88
N THR A 413 32.11 37.35 10.26
CA THR A 413 31.48 36.05 9.95
C THR A 413 30.99 35.34 11.22
N ARG A 414 31.77 35.38 12.32
CA ARG A 414 31.34 34.84 13.61
C ARG A 414 30.16 35.59 14.22
N HIS A 415 30.11 36.92 14.11
CA HIS A 415 28.94 37.70 14.55
C HIS A 415 27.70 37.35 13.72
N LEU A 416 27.85 37.23 12.40
CA LEU A 416 26.76 36.85 11.50
C LEU A 416 26.20 35.46 11.84
N GLN A 417 27.05 34.47 12.16
CA GLN A 417 26.61 33.17 12.66
C GLN A 417 25.65 33.29 13.86
N LEU A 418 26.01 34.12 14.85
CA LEU A 418 25.24 34.25 16.09
C LEU A 418 23.89 34.96 15.85
N TYR A 419 23.87 36.00 15.01
CA TYR A 419 22.66 36.79 14.77
C TYR A 419 21.72 36.17 13.73
N LEU A 420 22.27 35.58 12.67
CA LEU A 420 21.49 34.83 11.67
C LEU A 420 21.07 33.46 12.19
N GLY A 421 21.67 32.98 13.29
CA GLY A 421 21.33 31.71 13.93
C GLY A 421 21.69 30.51 13.07
N HIS A 422 22.78 30.60 12.31
CA HIS A 422 23.26 29.54 11.43
C HIS A 422 24.64 29.08 11.90
N ALA A 423 24.76 27.80 12.23
CA ALA A 423 26.03 27.22 12.67
C ALA A 423 27.00 27.09 11.50
N LEU A 424 28.25 27.55 11.70
CA LEU A 424 29.29 27.41 10.69
C LEU A 424 29.79 25.96 10.60
N PRO A 425 29.96 25.41 9.38
CA PRO A 425 30.60 24.12 9.16
C PRO A 425 32.00 24.04 9.74
N TYR A 426 32.78 25.13 9.64
CA TYR A 426 34.13 25.24 10.18
C TYR A 426 34.15 26.29 11.30
N PRO A 427 34.25 25.90 12.58
CA PRO A 427 34.25 26.87 13.67
C PRO A 427 35.41 27.88 13.56
N LEU A 428 35.08 29.17 13.66
CA LEU A 428 36.04 30.28 13.61
C LEU A 428 36.37 30.80 15.01
N TYR A 429 37.67 30.90 15.30
CA TYR A 429 38.18 31.44 16.55
C TYR A 429 38.90 32.77 16.29
N HIS A 430 38.24 33.85 16.71
CA HIS A 430 38.77 35.20 16.56
C HIS A 430 39.81 35.52 17.64
N HIS A 431 41.02 35.84 17.19
CA HIS A 431 42.14 36.34 17.99
C HIS A 431 42.87 37.49 17.27
N GLY A 432 42.10 38.42 16.66
CA GLY A 432 42.64 39.51 15.86
C GLY A 432 43.43 38.97 14.66
N SER A 433 44.64 39.49 14.45
CA SER A 433 45.55 39.03 13.38
C SER A 433 46.07 37.60 13.56
N ARG A 434 45.72 36.90 14.65
CA ARG A 434 46.10 35.50 14.91
C ARG A 434 44.91 34.54 14.92
N SER A 435 43.83 34.91 14.24
CA SER A 435 42.62 34.09 14.14
C SER A 435 42.88 32.76 13.41
N TYR A 436 42.04 31.76 13.66
CA TYR A 436 42.17 30.44 13.02
C TYR A 436 40.79 29.79 12.79
N ALA A 437 40.76 28.87 11.83
CA ALA A 437 39.61 28.03 11.52
C ALA A 437 39.87 26.59 11.94
N LYS A 438 38.83 25.86 12.36
CA LYS A 438 38.93 24.45 12.75
C LYS A 438 38.19 23.56 11.77
N ASP A 439 38.84 22.48 11.34
CA ASP A 439 38.22 21.46 10.50
C ASP A 439 38.09 20.11 11.22
N ASP A 440 36.87 19.85 11.67
CA ASP A 440 36.49 18.61 12.34
C ASP A 440 35.87 17.57 11.39
N ILE A 441 35.61 17.94 10.12
CA ILE A 441 34.85 17.09 9.18
C ILE A 441 35.73 16.43 8.12
N SER A 442 36.85 17.03 7.72
CA SER A 442 37.72 16.41 6.71
C SER A 442 38.57 15.27 7.27
N LEU A 443 38.79 14.25 6.45
CA LEU A 443 39.65 13.08 6.73
C LEU A 443 41.14 13.44 6.62
N LEU A 444 41.63 14.28 7.53
CA LEU A 444 43.05 14.62 7.65
C LEU A 444 43.79 13.48 8.40
N SER A 445 44.96 13.07 7.93
CA SER A 445 45.75 11.99 8.55
C SER A 445 46.15 12.36 9.99
N ASP A 446 45.68 11.55 10.95
CA ASP A 446 45.66 11.82 12.40
C ASP A 446 47.04 11.76 13.10
N LYS A 447 48.15 11.75 12.36
CA LYS A 447 49.51 11.58 12.91
C LYS A 447 49.98 12.75 13.81
N SER A 448 49.19 13.79 13.98
CA SER A 448 49.48 14.91 14.87
C SER A 448 48.16 15.44 15.41
N GLY A 449 47.78 15.04 16.63
CA GLY A 449 46.50 15.39 17.25
C GLY A 449 46.23 16.90 17.46
N SER A 450 47.17 17.79 17.13
CA SER A 450 46.98 19.26 17.17
C SER A 450 46.79 19.89 15.78
N ARG A 451 46.65 19.10 14.70
CA ARG A 451 46.74 19.61 13.32
C ARG A 451 45.43 20.06 12.67
N ARG A 452 44.30 20.05 13.39
CA ARG A 452 42.96 20.44 12.86
C ARG A 452 42.67 21.95 12.94
N GLU A 453 43.57 22.72 13.55
CA GLU A 453 43.51 24.17 13.59
C GLU A 453 44.38 24.78 12.49
N PHE A 454 43.76 25.59 11.64
CA PHE A 454 44.39 26.18 10.47
C PHE A 454 44.44 27.71 10.63
N PRO A 455 45.64 28.31 10.62
CA PRO A 455 45.81 29.73 10.91
C PRO A 455 45.32 30.60 9.74
N LEU A 456 44.55 31.65 10.03
CA LEU A 456 44.16 32.70 9.07
C LEU A 456 45.20 33.82 8.97
N TYR A 457 46.44 33.50 9.27
CA TYR A 457 47.59 34.40 9.24
C TYR A 457 48.80 33.67 8.66
N LEU A 458 49.69 34.40 7.99
CA LEU A 458 50.91 33.81 7.47
C LEU A 458 51.87 33.46 8.61
N PRO A 459 52.39 32.22 8.66
CA PRO A 459 53.39 31.86 9.65
C PRO A 459 54.75 32.47 9.29
N ARG A 460 55.36 33.18 10.24
CA ARG A 460 56.71 33.76 10.07
C ARG A 460 57.71 32.63 9.78
N GLY A 461 58.44 32.72 8.67
CA GLY A 461 59.52 31.77 8.32
C GLY A 461 59.34 30.98 7.00
N GLY A 462 58.38 31.32 6.14
CA GLY A 462 58.40 30.94 4.71
C GLY A 462 58.28 29.44 4.38
N SER A 463 57.85 28.59 5.31
CA SER A 463 57.68 27.16 5.04
C SER A 463 56.47 26.90 4.12
N THR A 464 56.69 26.19 3.01
CA THR A 464 55.63 25.80 2.06
C THR A 464 54.51 25.00 2.74
N ALA A 465 54.84 24.18 3.74
CA ALA A 465 53.86 23.40 4.50
C ALA A 465 52.96 24.28 5.37
N LEU A 466 53.46 25.41 5.85
CA LEU A 466 52.73 26.38 6.66
C LEU A 466 51.88 27.32 5.77
N GLN A 467 52.38 27.66 4.59
CA GLN A 467 51.64 28.42 3.58
C GLN A 467 50.39 27.67 3.10
N TRP A 468 50.51 26.36 2.79
CA TRP A 468 49.35 25.54 2.43
C TRP A 468 48.27 25.53 3.53
N ARG A 469 48.67 25.49 4.81
CA ARG A 469 47.71 25.52 5.93
C ARG A 469 46.96 26.84 6.03
N PHE A 470 47.65 27.94 5.73
CA PHE A 470 47.05 29.27 5.66
C PHE A 470 46.05 29.36 4.50
N GLU A 471 46.45 28.96 3.29
CA GLU A 471 45.57 28.96 2.12
C GLU A 471 44.34 28.07 2.34
N TYR A 472 44.53 26.94 3.01
CA TYR A 472 43.43 26.08 3.43
C TYR A 472 42.51 26.74 4.44
N ALA A 473 43.04 27.39 5.49
CA ALA A 473 42.23 28.13 6.46
C ALA A 473 41.35 29.20 5.79
N TRP A 474 41.92 29.94 4.84
CA TRP A 474 41.20 30.96 4.10
C TRP A 474 40.11 30.34 3.21
N PHE A 475 40.38 29.20 2.58
CA PHE A 475 39.35 28.45 1.88
C PHE A 475 38.20 28.02 2.80
N LEU A 476 38.49 27.54 4.01
CA LEU A 476 37.47 27.17 5.00
C LEU A 476 36.60 28.38 5.40
N LEU A 477 37.23 29.54 5.65
CA LEU A 477 36.52 30.79 5.92
C LEU A 477 35.57 31.17 4.79
N ASN A 478 36.00 31.01 3.53
CA ASN A 478 35.14 31.28 2.37
C ASN A 478 34.00 30.27 2.24
N LYS A 479 34.20 29.03 2.67
CA LYS A 479 33.13 28.02 2.74
C LYS A 479 32.10 28.34 3.82
N ASP A 480 32.54 28.87 4.96
CA ASP A 480 31.64 29.38 6.00
C ASP A 480 30.81 30.58 5.53
N ILE A 481 31.43 31.51 4.79
CA ILE A 481 30.72 32.64 4.17
C ILE A 481 29.70 32.13 3.15
N GLU A 482 30.06 31.14 2.32
CA GLU A 482 29.13 30.49 1.39
C GLU A 482 27.95 29.83 2.12
N ALA A 483 28.20 29.13 3.22
CA ALA A 483 27.15 28.52 4.04
C ALA A 483 26.19 29.57 4.63
N LEU A 484 26.72 30.68 5.12
CA LEU A 484 25.89 31.80 5.58
C LEU A 484 25.08 32.42 4.44
N CYS A 485 25.67 32.64 3.27
CA CYS A 485 24.95 33.09 2.07
C CYS A 485 23.81 32.13 1.71
N ALA A 486 24.08 30.83 1.65
CA ALA A 486 23.08 29.81 1.35
C ALA A 486 21.95 29.80 2.39
N SER A 487 22.26 30.02 3.67
CA SER A 487 21.25 30.11 4.74
C SER A 487 20.25 31.25 4.56
N GLN A 488 20.65 32.31 3.83
CA GLN A 488 19.82 33.46 3.49
C GLN A 488 19.23 33.38 2.07
N GLY A 489 19.38 32.24 1.40
CA GLY A 489 18.88 32.02 0.03
C GLY A 489 19.77 32.60 -1.07
N LEU A 490 21.01 32.97 -0.77
CA LEU A 490 21.96 33.51 -1.73
C LEU A 490 22.85 32.43 -2.30
N LYS A 491 23.02 32.45 -3.63
CA LYS A 491 23.97 31.57 -4.33
C LYS A 491 25.27 32.31 -4.58
N VAL A 492 26.36 31.81 -4.03
CA VAL A 492 27.71 32.32 -4.30
C VAL A 492 28.17 31.85 -5.68
N VAL A 493 28.64 32.77 -6.53
CA VAL A 493 29.12 32.47 -7.88
C VAL A 493 30.57 32.00 -7.84
N ASP A 494 31.43 32.73 -7.14
CA ASP A 494 32.83 32.39 -6.92
C ASP A 494 33.16 32.52 -5.43
N ILE A 495 33.54 31.40 -4.81
CA ILE A 495 33.86 31.34 -3.38
C ILE A 495 35.12 32.11 -3.03
N ARG A 496 36.02 32.36 -3.99
CA ARG A 496 37.31 33.04 -3.73
C ARG A 496 37.12 34.53 -3.43
N GLN A 497 35.96 35.08 -3.75
CA GLN A 497 35.59 36.48 -3.60
C GLN A 497 35.17 36.79 -2.15
N THR A 498 36.13 36.77 -1.21
CA THR A 498 35.89 36.90 0.24
C THR A 498 35.03 38.12 0.60
N LEU A 499 35.53 39.35 0.34
CA LEU A 499 34.83 40.59 0.68
C LEU A 499 33.60 40.87 -0.21
N PRO A 500 33.63 40.64 -1.54
CA PRO A 500 32.42 40.77 -2.35
C PRO A 500 31.25 39.93 -1.86
N ASN A 501 31.48 38.65 -1.53
CA ASN A 501 30.43 37.75 -1.03
C ASN A 501 29.88 38.21 0.32
N LEU A 502 30.76 38.64 1.23
CA LEU A 502 30.37 39.13 2.54
C LEU A 502 29.61 40.46 2.48
N LYS A 503 30.03 41.36 1.57
CA LYS A 503 29.31 42.61 1.30
C LYS A 503 27.93 42.34 0.72
N TYR A 504 27.80 41.38 -0.19
CA TYR A 504 26.52 40.99 -0.76
C TYR A 504 25.58 40.39 0.30
N LEU A 505 26.11 39.52 1.17
CA LEU A 505 25.37 38.98 2.31
C LEU A 505 24.83 40.10 3.21
N LEU A 506 25.69 41.03 3.62
CA LEU A 506 25.29 42.16 4.47
C LEU A 506 24.22 43.03 3.79
N TYR A 507 24.38 43.32 2.50
CA TYR A 507 23.43 44.12 1.73
C TYR A 507 22.04 43.47 1.64
N VAL A 508 21.97 42.17 1.35
CA VAL A 508 20.69 41.47 1.27
C VAL A 508 20.05 41.33 2.63
N CYS A 509 20.83 41.01 3.67
CA CYS A 509 20.32 40.90 5.02
C CYS A 509 19.86 42.25 5.60
N SER A 510 20.41 43.37 5.13
CA SER A 510 19.99 44.72 5.52
C SER A 510 18.86 45.29 4.66
N ALA A 511 18.58 44.71 3.49
CA ALA A 511 17.53 45.17 2.58
C ALA A 511 16.09 44.91 3.11
N GLY A 512 15.18 45.84 2.79
CA GLY A 512 13.72 45.69 2.98
C GLY A 512 12.98 47.01 3.15
N SER A 513 11.64 46.97 2.97
CA SER A 513 10.78 48.16 2.81
C SER A 513 10.14 48.72 4.09
N GLU A 514 10.45 48.16 5.26
CA GLU A 514 9.90 48.62 6.55
C GLU A 514 10.95 49.42 7.32
N GLU A 515 10.50 50.49 7.99
CA GLU A 515 11.30 51.25 8.95
C GLU A 515 12.09 50.30 9.86
N VAL A 516 13.41 50.48 9.90
CA VAL A 516 14.30 49.61 10.68
C VAL A 516 13.86 49.69 12.16
N PRO A 517 13.42 48.58 12.77
CA PRO A 517 12.87 48.62 14.11
C PRO A 517 13.90 49.18 15.09
N THR A 518 13.52 50.14 15.92
CA THR A 518 14.46 50.74 16.89
C THR A 518 15.01 49.68 17.86
N ARG A 519 16.21 49.94 18.39
CA ARG A 519 16.77 49.11 19.47
C ARG A 519 15.76 49.05 20.59
N LYS A 520 15.29 47.85 20.93
CA LYS A 520 14.48 47.66 22.14
C LYS A 520 15.35 48.10 23.33
N LYS A 521 15.08 49.30 23.86
CA LYS A 521 15.78 49.91 25.00
C LYS A 521 15.37 49.15 26.26
N GLY A 522 16.02 48.02 26.49
CA GLY A 522 15.72 47.14 27.62
C GLY A 522 16.39 45.80 27.38
N GLY A 523 17.41 45.49 28.16
CA GLY A 523 18.13 44.22 28.07
C GLY A 523 17.19 43.02 28.20
N VAL A 524 17.68 41.85 27.78
CA VAL A 524 16.96 40.58 27.93
C VAL A 524 16.58 40.40 29.40
N ARG A 525 15.28 40.54 29.70
CA ARG A 525 14.69 40.55 31.05
C ARG A 525 14.91 39.22 31.82
N GLY A 526 15.52 38.22 31.18
CA GLY A 526 15.89 36.92 31.76
C GLY A 526 17.34 36.78 32.24
N LEU A 527 18.25 37.73 31.98
CA LEU A 527 19.65 37.62 32.40
C LEU A 527 19.93 38.17 33.82
N TRP A 528 19.03 38.98 34.37
CA TRP A 528 19.19 39.59 35.71
C TRP A 528 18.51 38.82 36.84
N ALA A 529 17.56 37.92 36.53
CA ALA A 529 16.82 37.15 37.55
C ALA A 529 17.64 36.05 38.24
N GLY A 530 18.90 35.84 37.84
CA GLY A 530 19.74 34.74 38.33
C GLY A 530 20.82 35.12 39.36
N ARG A 531 20.98 36.41 39.73
CA ARG A 531 22.19 36.85 40.47
C ARG A 531 21.98 37.63 41.78
N LEU A 532 20.76 37.80 42.27
CA LEU A 532 20.51 38.35 43.62
C LEU A 532 19.56 37.45 44.41
N LYS A 533 20.07 36.33 44.94
CA LYS A 533 19.54 35.72 46.16
C LYS A 533 20.68 35.02 46.90
N GLY A 534 21.47 35.83 47.61
CA GLY A 534 22.57 35.35 48.43
C GLY A 534 23.18 36.46 49.28
N ARG A 535 22.76 36.48 50.56
CA ARG A 535 23.43 37.03 51.76
C ARG A 535 23.22 38.53 52.16
N LEU A 536 22.69 38.64 53.39
CA LEU A 536 22.71 39.72 54.42
C LEU A 536 21.79 40.95 54.17
N SER A 537 20.73 41.21 54.95
CA SER A 537 20.54 41.53 56.38
C SER A 537 20.63 43.04 56.71
N ALA A 538 19.47 43.60 57.09
CA ALA A 538 19.17 44.79 57.92
C ALA A 538 19.71 46.19 57.52
N VAL A 539 18.80 47.14 57.25
CA VAL A 539 18.40 48.34 58.07
C VAL A 539 17.35 49.15 57.26
N PRO A 540 16.27 49.72 57.85
CA PRO A 540 15.21 50.43 57.13
C PRO A 540 15.37 51.96 57.14
N SER A 541 14.96 52.64 56.05
CA SER A 541 14.65 54.09 55.99
C SER A 541 13.89 54.36 54.68
N LEU A 542 12.58 54.60 54.72
CA LEU A 542 11.92 55.92 54.70
C LEU A 542 12.16 56.70 53.39
N MET A 543 11.19 56.68 52.45
CA MET A 543 10.42 57.87 52.05
C MET A 543 9.32 57.51 51.04
N ASP A 544 8.21 58.23 51.20
CA ASP A 544 6.86 58.07 50.65
C ASP A 544 6.69 58.24 49.13
N GLY A 545 5.50 57.84 48.65
CA GLY A 545 4.95 58.36 47.40
C GLY A 545 3.99 57.45 46.63
N GLU A 546 2.87 57.06 47.26
CA GLU A 546 1.50 56.98 46.70
C GLU A 546 1.35 56.64 45.20
N SER A 547 0.71 55.53 44.82
CA SER A 547 -0.76 55.46 44.81
C SER A 547 -1.31 54.03 44.80
N SER A 548 -2.23 53.80 45.75
CA SER A 548 -3.47 52.98 45.73
C SER A 548 -3.51 51.71 44.85
N SER A 549 -3.56 50.49 45.44
CA SER A 549 -4.75 49.82 46.03
C SER A 549 -5.86 49.55 44.99
N ALA A 550 -6.43 48.35 44.83
CA ALA A 550 -6.89 47.39 45.84
C ALA A 550 -6.77 45.94 45.32
N ALA A 551 -6.31 45.00 46.16
CA ALA A 551 -7.11 43.98 46.88
C ALA A 551 -7.60 42.84 45.99
N GLY A 552 -7.50 41.54 46.31
CA GLY A 552 -7.00 40.70 47.40
C GLY A 552 -7.03 39.27 46.79
N SER A 553 -6.58 38.16 47.36
CA SER A 553 -6.24 37.78 48.72
C SER A 553 -5.48 36.45 48.64
N ARG A 554 -4.68 36.21 49.66
CA ARG A 554 -3.71 35.12 49.84
C ARG A 554 -4.34 33.75 50.18
N ARG A 555 -3.54 32.71 49.92
CA ARG A 555 -3.21 31.51 50.75
C ARG A 555 -3.08 30.30 49.80
N GLY A 556 -2.14 29.39 49.91
CA GLY A 556 -1.12 29.09 50.90
C GLY A 556 -0.66 27.68 50.51
N SER A 557 0.62 27.55 50.17
CA SER A 557 1.24 26.31 49.71
C SER A 557 1.51 25.40 50.90
N SER A 558 0.93 24.21 50.85
CA SER A 558 1.26 23.07 51.70
C SER A 558 0.84 21.81 50.94
N ASP A 559 1.62 21.38 49.95
CA ASP A 559 1.42 20.08 49.30
C ASP A 559 2.63 19.55 48.51
N SER A 560 3.85 19.78 49.00
CA SER A 560 5.08 19.31 48.32
C SER A 560 5.80 18.15 49.00
N ASP A 561 5.18 17.46 49.95
CA ASP A 561 5.82 16.32 50.66
C ASP A 561 5.26 14.95 50.27
N LEU A 562 4.24 14.87 49.41
CA LEU A 562 3.65 13.60 48.96
C LEU A 562 4.19 13.09 47.61
N THR A 563 4.80 13.97 46.80
CA THR A 563 5.35 13.60 45.48
C THR A 563 6.73 12.95 45.54
N THR A 564 7.47 13.14 46.63
CA THR A 564 8.81 12.57 46.84
C THR A 564 8.75 11.10 47.26
N GLN A 565 7.73 10.71 48.03
CA GLN A 565 7.56 9.32 48.47
C GLN A 565 7.12 8.38 47.33
N HIS A 566 6.36 8.89 46.36
CA HIS A 566 5.87 8.09 45.23
C HIS A 566 6.93 7.84 44.15
N ALA A 567 7.91 8.76 44.01
CA ALA A 567 9.04 8.61 43.10
C ALA A 567 10.06 7.57 43.61
N ASP A 568 10.30 7.53 44.93
CA ASP A 568 11.20 6.56 45.56
C ASP A 568 10.58 5.15 45.62
N ALA A 569 9.25 5.04 45.76
CA ALA A 569 8.54 3.76 45.66
C ALA A 569 8.64 3.13 44.25
N LEU A 570 8.59 3.96 43.20
CA LEU A 570 8.66 3.52 41.80
C LEU A 570 10.10 3.13 41.41
N ARG A 571 11.11 3.82 41.97
CA ARG A 571 12.53 3.46 41.82
C ARG A 571 12.86 2.14 42.53
N ASN A 572 12.29 1.90 43.71
CA ASN A 572 12.45 0.65 44.45
C ASN A 572 11.69 -0.54 43.84
N ALA A 573 10.59 -0.30 43.11
CA ALA A 573 9.87 -1.35 42.38
C ALA A 573 10.64 -1.82 41.12
N ILE A 574 11.26 -0.89 40.39
CA ILE A 574 12.07 -1.20 39.19
C ILE A 574 13.40 -1.88 39.59
N ALA A 575 13.97 -1.54 40.75
CA ALA A 575 15.15 -2.22 41.27
C ALA A 575 14.85 -3.65 41.77
N LYS A 576 13.61 -3.94 42.20
CA LYS A 576 13.17 -5.28 42.63
C LYS A 576 12.76 -6.21 41.49
N SER A 577 12.40 -5.70 40.32
CA SER A 577 12.06 -6.54 39.15
C SER A 577 13.29 -7.08 38.40
N ASN A 578 14.48 -6.51 38.63
CA ASN A 578 15.74 -6.91 37.99
C ASN A 578 16.68 -7.73 38.90
N SER A 579 16.22 -8.17 40.08
CA SER A 579 17.02 -8.95 41.04
C SER A 579 16.41 -10.32 41.37
N ALA A 580 15.79 -10.98 40.40
CA ALA A 580 15.32 -12.35 40.55
C ALA A 580 15.59 -13.15 39.28
N HIS A 581 16.85 -13.54 39.08
CA HIS A 581 17.23 -14.86 38.56
C HIS A 581 18.74 -15.04 38.74
N GLY A 582 19.11 -15.71 39.83
CA GLY A 582 20.45 -16.18 40.09
C GLY A 582 20.37 -17.34 41.08
N ASN A 583 20.41 -18.56 40.55
CA ASN A 583 21.38 -19.61 40.88
C ASN A 583 20.75 -21.02 40.80
N GLY A 584 21.39 -21.97 40.12
CA GLY A 584 20.94 -23.35 40.07
C GLY A 584 21.58 -24.23 38.99
N ASN A 585 22.77 -24.72 39.30
CA ASN A 585 23.61 -25.67 38.57
C ASN A 585 22.89 -27.01 38.23
N GLY A 586 23.22 -27.70 37.12
CA GLY A 586 22.78 -29.09 36.92
C GLY A 586 22.89 -29.69 35.51
N ASN A 587 23.87 -30.57 35.35
CA ASN A 587 24.27 -31.35 34.18
C ASN A 587 23.24 -32.45 33.77
N GLY A 588 23.19 -32.88 32.50
CA GLY A 588 22.70 -34.24 32.14
C GLY A 588 21.77 -34.43 30.92
N ASN A 589 22.38 -34.63 29.76
CA ASN A 589 22.13 -35.67 28.73
C ASN A 589 20.71 -36.08 28.24
N SER A 590 20.62 -36.12 26.89
CA SER A 590 19.98 -37.12 26.01
C SER A 590 18.50 -37.03 25.55
N ASN A 591 18.39 -37.05 24.21
CA ASN A 591 17.45 -37.76 23.31
C ASN A 591 15.94 -37.43 23.23
N GLY A 592 15.47 -37.35 21.98
CA GLY A 592 14.08 -37.52 21.52
C GLY A 592 13.50 -36.27 20.87
N ALA A 593 13.45 -36.11 19.55
CA ALA A 593 12.55 -36.72 18.57
C ALA A 593 11.06 -36.28 18.67
N ARG A 594 10.65 -35.47 17.67
CA ARG A 594 9.31 -35.27 17.07
C ARG A 594 8.14 -34.69 17.89
N GLY A 595 7.35 -33.84 17.22
CA GLY A 595 6.01 -33.36 17.62
C GLY A 595 5.96 -31.83 17.64
N ASP A 596 5.53 -31.11 16.60
CA ASP A 596 4.17 -30.93 16.04
C ASP A 596 3.32 -29.88 16.81
N VAL A 597 2.65 -29.02 16.01
CA VAL A 597 1.50 -28.13 16.28
C VAL A 597 1.58 -26.98 17.32
N ALA A 598 1.13 -25.80 16.88
CA ALA A 598 0.25 -24.81 17.56
C ALA A 598 0.72 -23.37 17.22
N ASP A 599 0.16 -22.72 16.20
CA ASP A 599 -1.11 -21.98 16.26
C ASP A 599 -1.38 -21.33 17.63
N GLY A 600 -0.99 -20.06 17.71
CA GLY A 600 -1.18 -19.20 18.85
C GLY A 600 -2.66 -18.89 19.08
N ALA A 601 -3.09 -19.21 20.29
CA ALA A 601 -4.37 -18.81 20.86
C ALA A 601 -4.11 -17.72 21.91
N TRP A 602 -4.98 -16.69 21.89
CA TRP A 602 -5.36 -15.76 22.98
C TRP A 602 -4.39 -14.57 23.18
N SER A 603 -4.82 -13.33 23.41
CA SER A 603 -6.10 -12.78 23.91
C SER A 603 -6.30 -11.34 23.42
N PRO A 604 -7.54 -10.81 23.49
CA PRO A 604 -7.85 -9.41 23.25
C PRO A 604 -7.78 -8.66 24.58
N ASP A 605 -6.66 -7.99 24.85
CA ASP A 605 -6.57 -6.88 25.81
C ASP A 605 -5.22 -6.21 25.60
N GLY A 606 -5.25 -4.97 25.11
CA GLY A 606 -4.05 -4.27 24.66
C GLY A 606 -4.40 -2.89 24.12
N ASP A 607 -4.96 -2.10 25.03
CA ASP A 607 -5.21 -0.67 24.93
C ASP A 607 -3.94 0.07 24.46
N LEU A 608 -3.84 0.36 23.17
CA LEU A 608 -2.82 1.25 22.61
C LEU A 608 -3.39 2.67 22.53
N GLY A 609 -3.61 3.25 23.71
CA GLY A 609 -3.85 4.68 23.88
C GLY A 609 -2.54 5.46 23.74
N LEU A 610 -2.44 6.27 22.69
CA LEU A 610 -1.37 7.26 22.51
C LEU A 610 -1.49 8.35 23.59
N PRO A 611 -0.41 8.71 24.32
CA PRO A 611 -0.50 9.66 25.42
C PRO A 611 -0.24 11.08 24.93
N PHE A 612 -1.29 11.80 24.53
CA PHE A 612 -1.22 13.26 24.40
C PHE A 612 -2.53 13.92 24.85
N ALA A 613 -2.67 14.11 26.17
CA ALA A 613 -3.56 15.07 26.85
C ALA A 613 -3.39 14.86 28.38
N SER A 614 -3.17 15.81 29.29
CA SER A 614 -3.04 17.27 29.29
C SER A 614 -2.50 17.66 30.67
N GLY A 615 -1.72 18.75 30.79
CA GLY A 615 -1.45 19.40 32.07
C GLY A 615 -0.01 19.90 32.26
N ASP A 616 0.23 21.15 31.87
CA ASP A 616 1.28 22.05 32.36
C ASP A 616 2.69 21.49 32.60
N ALA A 617 3.45 21.32 31.51
CA ALA A 617 4.91 21.29 31.55
C ALA A 617 5.49 22.43 30.71
N LYS A 618 5.83 23.55 31.37
CA LYS A 618 6.76 24.54 30.83
C LYS A 618 8.16 23.90 30.73
N PHE A 619 8.49 23.30 29.58
CA PHE A 619 9.87 22.92 29.29
C PHE A 619 10.70 24.17 28.97
N THR A 620 11.31 24.76 29.99
CA THR A 620 12.52 25.57 29.79
C THR A 620 13.70 24.62 29.69
N LEU A 621 14.27 24.46 28.50
CA LEU A 621 15.59 23.86 28.30
C LEU A 621 16.63 24.74 28.99
N ARG A 622 16.94 24.39 30.24
CA ARG A 622 18.02 24.98 31.01
C ARG A 622 19.18 23.99 30.96
N THR A 623 20.03 24.11 29.95
CA THR A 623 21.33 23.41 29.93
C THR A 623 22.22 24.02 31.02
N LYS A 624 22.14 23.47 32.23
CA LYS A 624 23.19 23.62 33.24
C LYS A 624 24.30 22.63 32.90
N GLY A 625 25.54 23.11 32.98
CA GLY A 625 26.68 22.54 32.27
C GLY A 625 27.03 21.10 32.64
N LEU A 626 27.32 20.30 31.62
CA LEU A 626 28.38 19.33 31.69
C LEU A 626 29.69 20.11 31.52
N ARG A 627 30.39 20.34 32.62
CA ARG A 627 31.85 20.42 32.60
C ARG A 627 32.38 19.03 32.90
N GLU A 628 33.32 18.63 32.07
CA GLU A 628 34.25 17.54 32.24
C GLU A 628 34.90 17.63 33.64
N ASN A 629 34.95 16.49 34.33
CA ASN A 629 35.99 16.24 35.32
C ASN A 629 36.93 15.19 34.71
N ILE A 630 38.12 15.68 34.37
CA ILE A 630 39.34 14.90 34.20
C ILE A 630 39.80 14.50 35.61
N ALA A 631 39.90 13.20 35.88
CA ALA A 631 40.80 12.61 36.86
C ALA A 631 40.87 11.09 36.62
N GLY A 632 42.06 10.59 36.29
CA GLY A 632 42.38 9.16 36.13
C GLY A 632 42.85 8.82 34.74
#